data_AF-A0A182XD57-F1
#
_entry.id   AF-A0A182XD57-F1
#
_cell.length_a   1.000
_cell.length_b   1.000
_cell.length_c   1.000
_cell.angle_alpha   90.00
_cell.angle_beta   90.00
_cell.angle_gamma   90.00
#
_symmetry.space_group_name_H-M   'P 1'
#
loop_
_entity.id
_entity.type
_entity.pdbx_description
1 polymer ?
#
loop_
_entity_poly.entity_id
_entity_poly.type
_entity_poly.pdbx_seq_one_letter_code
_entity_poly.pdbx_strand_id
1 'polypeptide(L)'
;MTKLAIAMCLIVLLASVEHRVEATVVRLLTDFIQNNVAGIPLIHKTEEYDFDPEISQKRRELYYELHGYRGEKVIERLGLGIDGKHHERLAFQRQRDEGHLQGLNYLQP
;
A
#
# COMPACT_ATOMS: atom_id res chain seq x y z
N MET A 1 46.36 -6.72 -37.73
CA MET A 1 44.93 -6.51 -37.43
C MET A 1 44.43 -7.41 -36.29
N THR A 2 44.75 -8.70 -36.29
CA THR A 2 44.33 -9.66 -35.23
C THR A 2 44.85 -9.32 -33.82
N LYS A 3 46.14 -8.97 -33.68
CA LYS A 3 46.72 -8.60 -32.37
C LYS A 3 46.08 -7.34 -31.75
N LEU A 4 45.66 -6.40 -32.59
CA LEU A 4 45.06 -5.13 -32.16
C LEU A 4 43.59 -5.34 -31.76
N ALA A 5 42.87 -6.23 -32.44
CA ALA A 5 41.53 -6.66 -32.04
C ALA A 5 41.53 -7.44 -30.71
N ILE A 6 42.53 -8.31 -30.49
CA ILE A 6 42.70 -9.04 -29.22
C ILE A 6 43.00 -8.07 -28.07
N ALA A 7 43.90 -7.11 -28.28
CA ALA A 7 44.21 -6.09 -27.28
C ALA A 7 42.98 -5.24 -26.93
N MET A 8 42.18 -4.86 -27.93
CA MET A 8 40.94 -4.10 -27.71
C MET A 8 39.89 -4.92 -26.93
N CYS A 9 39.71 -6.21 -27.25
CA CYS A 9 38.84 -7.10 -26.47
C CYS A 9 39.30 -7.24 -25.02
N LEU A 10 40.62 -7.34 -24.78
CA LEU A 10 41.17 -7.45 -23.42
C LEU A 10 40.91 -6.18 -22.60
N ILE A 11 41.05 -5.00 -23.21
CA ILE A 11 40.80 -3.71 -22.55
C ILE A 11 39.31 -3.55 -22.22
N VAL A 12 38.42 -3.92 -23.13
CA VAL A 12 36.96 -3.88 -22.89
C VAL A 12 36.55 -4.86 -21.79
N LEU A 13 37.13 -6.06 -21.75
CA LEU A 13 36.90 -7.03 -20.69
C LEU A 13 37.36 -6.50 -19.33
N LEU A 14 38.57 -5.94 -19.23
CA LEU A 14 39.11 -5.40 -17.98
C LEU A 14 38.30 -4.21 -17.47
N ALA A 15 37.90 -3.29 -18.34
CA ALA A 15 37.07 -2.14 -17.98
C ALA A 15 35.64 -2.55 -17.51
N SER A 16 35.13 -3.69 -17.98
CA SER A 16 33.80 -4.18 -17.57
C SER A 16 33.77 -4.88 -16.21
N VAL A 17 34.93 -5.26 -15.67
CA VAL A 17 35.04 -5.97 -14.38
C VAL A 17 34.91 -5.01 -13.20
N GLU A 18 35.50 -3.81 -13.27
CA GLU A 18 35.48 -2.83 -12.16
C GLU A 18 34.05 -2.43 -11.75
N HIS A 19 33.16 -2.18 -12.71
CA HIS A 19 31.76 -1.81 -12.43
C HIS A 19 30.94 -2.92 -11.75
N ARG A 20 31.30 -4.20 -11.91
CA ARG A 20 30.59 -5.32 -11.27
C ARG A 20 30.99 -5.52 -9.81
N VAL A 21 32.22 -5.17 -9.46
CA VAL A 21 32.76 -5.34 -8.11
C VAL A 21 32.09 -4.38 -7.14
N GLU A 22 31.91 -3.11 -7.52
CA GLU A 22 31.23 -2.12 -6.68
C GLU A 22 29.78 -2.52 -6.37
N ALA A 23 29.02 -2.94 -7.39
CA ALA A 23 27.65 -3.41 -7.21
C ALA A 23 27.55 -4.62 -6.25
N THR A 24 28.57 -5.49 -6.26
CA THR A 24 28.61 -6.68 -5.39
C THR A 24 28.94 -6.31 -3.95
N VAL A 25 29.93 -5.44 -3.73
CA VAL A 25 30.33 -5.00 -2.39
C VAL A 25 29.23 -4.14 -1.74
N VAL A 26 28.62 -3.23 -2.50
CA VAL A 26 27.50 -2.41 -2.03
C VAL A 26 26.30 -3.28 -1.66
N ARG A 27 25.98 -4.30 -2.46
CA ARG A 27 24.90 -5.24 -2.14
C ARG A 27 25.20 -6.01 -0.86
N LEU A 28 26.42 -6.53 -0.70
CA LEU A 28 26.81 -7.29 0.50
C LEU A 28 26.75 -6.44 1.78
N LEU A 29 27.18 -5.18 1.71
CA LEU A 29 27.08 -4.24 2.83
C LEU A 29 25.62 -3.88 3.14
N THR A 30 24.83 -3.64 2.10
CA THR A 30 23.39 -3.33 2.24
C THR A 30 22.65 -4.50 2.88
N ASP A 31 22.88 -5.72 2.38
CA ASP A 31 22.27 -6.94 2.91
C ASP A 31 22.72 -7.20 4.36
N PHE A 32 24.00 -6.97 4.68
CA PHE A 32 24.52 -7.10 6.05
C PHE A 32 23.84 -6.11 7.00
N ILE A 33 23.75 -4.83 6.63
CA ILE A 33 23.12 -3.81 7.45
C ILE A 33 21.62 -4.09 7.60
N GLN A 34 20.92 -4.40 6.51
CA GLN A 34 19.48 -4.68 6.53
C GLN A 34 19.16 -5.88 7.42
N ASN A 35 19.92 -6.98 7.31
CA ASN A 35 19.68 -8.18 8.12
C ASN A 35 19.95 -7.96 9.62
N ASN A 36 20.91 -7.10 9.98
CA ASN A 36 21.21 -6.80 11.39
C ASN A 36 20.26 -5.74 12.00
N VAL A 37 19.80 -4.77 11.21
CA VAL A 37 18.93 -3.68 11.70
C VAL A 37 17.46 -4.06 11.67
N ALA A 38 17.00 -4.66 10.56
CA ALA A 38 15.58 -4.95 10.32
C ALA A 38 15.23 -6.44 10.55
N GLY A 39 16.24 -7.29 10.78
CA GLY A 39 16.08 -8.74 10.79
C GLY A 39 16.01 -9.32 9.37
N ILE A 40 16.13 -10.65 9.27
CA ILE A 40 15.88 -11.36 8.00
C ILE A 40 14.41 -11.11 7.63
N PRO A 41 14.09 -10.74 6.38
CA PRO A 41 12.70 -10.56 5.96
C PRO A 41 11.96 -11.91 5.99
N LEU A 42 11.45 -12.29 7.16
CA LEU A 42 10.51 -13.39 7.33
C LEU A 42 9.12 -12.88 6.91
N ILE A 43 8.86 -12.97 5.60
CA ILE A 43 7.62 -12.48 4.96
C ILE A 43 6.41 -13.41 5.21
N HIS A 44 6.57 -14.49 5.99
CA HIS A 44 5.53 -15.51 6.15
C HIS A 44 5.26 -15.71 7.64
N LYS A 45 4.38 -14.88 8.19
CA LYS A 45 3.70 -15.20 9.45
C LYS A 45 2.32 -15.71 9.07
N THR A 46 2.07 -17.00 9.30
CA THR A 46 0.72 -17.54 9.21
C THR A 46 -0.06 -16.97 10.39
N GLU A 47 -1.06 -16.13 10.10
CA GLU A 47 -1.99 -15.62 11.09
C GLU A 47 -3.33 -16.34 10.89
N GLU A 48 -3.84 -16.93 11.97
CA GLU A 48 -5.17 -17.53 11.99
C GLU A 48 -6.18 -16.49 12.46
N TYR A 49 -7.28 -16.38 11.73
CA TYR A 49 -8.39 -15.49 12.05
C TYR A 49 -9.62 -16.35 12.30
N ASP A 50 -10.31 -16.11 13.42
CA ASP A 50 -11.62 -16.71 13.67
C ASP A 50 -12.67 -15.97 12.82
N PHE A 51 -13.00 -16.56 11.67
CA PHE A 51 -13.97 -15.98 10.75
C PHE A 51 -15.38 -16.47 11.09
N ASP A 52 -16.17 -15.60 11.73
CA ASP A 52 -17.61 -15.78 11.88
C ASP A 52 -18.35 -15.16 10.67
N PRO A 53 -18.98 -15.96 9.79
CA PRO A 53 -19.70 -15.44 8.62
C PRO A 53 -20.90 -14.57 8.98
N GLU A 54 -21.43 -14.70 10.20
CA GLU A 54 -22.60 -13.96 10.68
C GLU A 54 -22.23 -12.71 11.48
N ILE A 55 -20.94 -12.46 11.72
CA ILE A 55 -20.46 -11.38 12.60
C ILE A 55 -21.01 -10.01 12.20
N SER A 56 -21.19 -9.78 10.90
CA SER A 56 -21.72 -8.53 10.36
C SER A 56 -23.18 -8.30 10.75
N GLN A 57 -23.99 -9.36 10.81
CA GLN A 57 -25.39 -9.26 11.21
C GLN A 57 -25.50 -8.95 12.70
N LYS A 58 -24.74 -9.68 13.54
CA LYS A 58 -24.68 -9.49 15.00
C LYS A 58 -24.21 -8.07 15.35
N ARG A 59 -23.16 -7.57 14.68
CA ARG A 59 -22.65 -6.21 14.91
C ARG A 59 -23.61 -5.13 14.45
N ARG A 60 -24.38 -5.37 13.40
CA ARG A 60 -25.39 -4.42 12.91
C ARG A 60 -26.50 -4.22 13.94
N GLU A 61 -27.01 -5.31 14.53
CA GLU A 61 -28.02 -5.24 15.60
C GLU A 61 -27.50 -4.42 16.78
N LEU A 62 -26.32 -4.77 17.30
CA LEU A 62 -25.67 -4.03 18.39
C LEU A 62 -25.44 -2.54 18.06
N TYR A 63 -25.06 -2.25 16.82
CA TYR A 63 -24.87 -0.87 16.35
C TYR A 63 -26.18 -0.07 16.38
N TYR A 64 -27.28 -0.68 15.92
CA TYR A 64 -28.61 -0.05 15.97
C TYR A 64 -29.11 0.13 17.39
N GLU A 65 -28.88 -0.82 18.29
CA GLU A 65 -29.23 -0.66 19.70
C GLU A 65 -28.49 0.51 20.35
N LEU A 66 -27.19 0.67 20.06
CA LEU A 66 -26.34 1.70 20.66
C LEU A 66 -26.61 3.11 20.10
N HIS A 67 -26.77 3.24 18.78
CA HIS A 67 -26.85 4.54 18.11
C HIS A 67 -28.26 4.91 17.63
N GLY A 68 -29.19 3.94 17.65
CA GLY A 68 -30.57 4.11 17.21
C GLY A 68 -30.67 4.66 15.78
N TYR A 69 -31.71 5.46 15.55
CA TYR A 69 -31.97 6.11 14.26
C TYR A 69 -30.86 7.08 13.82
N ARG A 70 -30.00 7.54 14.74
CA ARG A 70 -28.89 8.47 14.44
C ARG A 70 -27.60 7.75 14.06
N GLY A 71 -27.61 6.42 13.97
CA GLY A 71 -26.46 5.63 13.56
C GLY A 71 -25.88 6.07 12.21
N GLU A 72 -26.71 6.49 11.26
CA GLU A 72 -26.25 7.01 9.98
C GLU A 72 -25.36 8.25 10.13
N LYS A 73 -25.76 9.22 10.97
CA LYS A 73 -24.95 10.41 11.27
C LYS A 73 -23.67 10.10 12.03
N VAL A 74 -23.58 8.96 12.70
CA VAL A 74 -22.36 8.51 13.37
C VAL A 74 -21.38 7.96 12.33
N ILE A 75 -21.85 7.13 11.39
CA ILE A 75 -21.05 6.63 10.26
C ILE A 75 -20.52 7.79 9.41
N GLU A 76 -21.39 8.74 9.06
CA GLU A 76 -21.01 9.94 8.31
C GLU A 76 -19.88 10.70 9.02
N ARG A 77 -20.01 10.94 10.33
CA ARG A 77 -18.99 11.66 11.11
C ARG A 77 -17.66 10.90 11.22
N LEU A 78 -17.69 9.57 11.32
CA LEU A 78 -16.46 8.75 11.30
C LEU A 78 -15.67 8.96 10.00
N GLY A 79 -16.37 9.07 8.86
CA GLY A 79 -15.74 9.31 7.55
C GLY A 79 -15.25 10.76 7.34
N LEU A 80 -15.67 11.71 8.18
CA LEU A 80 -15.32 13.12 8.05
C LEU A 80 -14.05 13.51 8.84
N GLY A 81 -13.43 12.61 9.62
CA GLY A 81 -12.24 12.89 10.43
C GLY A 81 -12.56 13.50 11.81
N ILE A 82 -11.55 13.95 12.58
CA ILE A 82 -11.71 14.59 13.91
C ILE A 82 -11.01 15.96 14.07
N ASP A 83 -10.40 16.48 13.02
CA ASP A 83 -9.59 17.71 13.01
C ASP A 83 -10.42 19.01 12.81
N GLY A 84 -11.75 18.95 12.94
CA GLY A 84 -12.64 20.10 12.79
C GLY A 84 -12.97 20.49 11.34
N LYS A 85 -12.37 19.87 10.32
CA LYS A 85 -12.61 20.18 8.90
C LYS A 85 -13.80 19.41 8.28
N HIS A 86 -14.72 18.93 9.11
CA HIS A 86 -15.80 18.03 8.70
C HIS A 86 -16.75 18.67 7.68
N HIS A 87 -17.03 19.97 7.83
CA HIS A 87 -17.94 20.69 6.93
C HIS A 87 -17.37 20.81 5.52
N GLU A 88 -16.08 21.13 5.38
CA GLU A 88 -15.40 21.22 4.09
C GLU A 88 -15.42 19.85 3.39
N ARG A 89 -15.02 18.78 4.10
CA ARG A 89 -15.03 17.41 3.55
C ARG A 89 -16.42 16.96 3.14
N LEU A 90 -17.43 17.27 3.94
CA LEU A 90 -18.82 16.94 3.61
C LEU A 90 -19.29 17.67 2.36
N ALA A 91 -18.92 18.94 2.20
CA ALA A 91 -19.24 19.69 0.98
C ALA A 91 -18.56 19.08 -0.25
N PHE A 92 -17.27 18.72 -0.16
CA PHE A 92 -16.57 18.02 -1.25
C PHE A 92 -17.19 16.67 -1.59
N GLN A 93 -17.59 15.88 -0.58
CA GLN A 93 -18.27 14.60 -0.80
C GLN A 93 -19.61 14.80 -1.51
N ARG A 94 -20.43 15.78 -1.08
CA ARG A 94 -21.70 16.09 -1.75
C ARG A 94 -21.52 16.53 -3.19
N GLN A 95 -20.52 17.36 -3.47
CA GLN A 95 -20.22 17.78 -4.83
C GLN A 95 -19.74 16.61 -5.69
N ARG A 96 -18.89 15.73 -5.13
CA ARG A 96 -18.45 14.50 -5.79
C ARG A 96 -19.63 13.57 -6.08
N ASP A 97 -20.61 13.50 -5.19
CA ASP A 97 -21.74 12.56 -5.27
C ASP A 97 -22.94 13.17 -6.04
N GLU A 98 -22.85 14.43 -6.47
CA GLU A 98 -23.88 15.09 -7.27
C GLU A 98 -24.05 14.38 -8.61
N GLY A 99 -25.23 13.78 -8.83
CA GLY A 99 -25.52 12.97 -10.03
C GLY A 99 -25.07 11.50 -9.97
N HIS A 100 -24.47 11.07 -8.86
CA HIS A 100 -24.06 9.68 -8.63
C HIS A 100 -24.96 9.02 -7.57
N LEU A 101 -25.88 8.16 -8.00
CA LEU A 101 -26.79 7.45 -7.09
C LEU A 101 -26.07 6.25 -6.47
N GLN A 102 -25.58 6.38 -5.23
CA GLN A 102 -25.01 5.24 -4.47
C GLN A 102 -23.90 4.47 -5.22
N GLY A 103 -23.13 5.15 -6.07
CA GLY A 103 -22.09 4.52 -6.89
C GLY A 103 -22.55 4.02 -8.27
N LEU A 104 -23.81 4.22 -8.66
CA LEU A 104 -24.29 4.07 -10.03
C LEU A 104 -24.24 5.42 -10.75
N ASN A 105 -23.46 5.51 -11.82
CA ASN A 105 -23.56 6.62 -12.76
C ASN A 105 -24.92 6.55 -13.44
N TYR A 106 -25.72 7.61 -13.33
CA TYR A 106 -26.98 7.74 -14.08
C TYR A 106 -26.82 7.51 -15.60
N LEU A 107 -25.59 7.65 -16.13
CA LEU A 107 -25.23 7.54 -17.54
C LEU A 107 -24.38 6.30 -17.89
N GLN A 108 -24.16 5.36 -16.97
CA GLN A 108 -23.58 4.06 -17.34
C GLN A 108 -24.72 3.05 -17.53
N PRO A 109 -24.85 2.42 -18.72
CA PRO A 109 -25.85 1.38 -18.96
C PRO A 109 -25.63 0.15 -18.07
#